data_AF-A0A349EDY6-F1
#
_entry.id   AF-A0A349EDY6-F1
#
_cell.length_a   1.000
_cell.length_b   1.000
_cell.length_c   1.000
_cell.angle_alpha   90.00
_cell.angle_beta   90.00
_cell.angle_gamma   90.00
#
_symmetry.space_group_name_H-M   'P 1'
#
loop_
_entity.id
_entity.type
_entity.pdbx_description
1 polymer ?
#
loop_
_entity_poly.entity_id
_entity_poly.type
_entity_poly.pdbx_seq_one_letter_code
_entity_poly.pdbx_strand_id
1 'polypeptide(L)'
;MNAIPSLTTDPQNSECLFKTPIGEKMSCMTTLHIEFPREFAALLGSHPQAVQIAREFIILGLYQENRISGGKAAELLGLTRRGFVSLLARKGIDYFRLAPDEWDEEVAIVKDWNRKSA
;
A
#
# COMPACT_ATOMS: atom_id res chain seq x y z
N MET A 1 -35.94 -29.14 -23.52
CA MET A 1 -36.10 -27.68 -23.33
C MET A 1 -35.63 -27.36 -21.92
N ASN A 2 -34.42 -26.81 -21.79
CA ASN A 2 -33.80 -26.53 -20.50
C ASN A 2 -34.23 -25.14 -20.03
N ALA A 3 -34.94 -25.06 -18.89
CA ALA A 3 -35.15 -23.81 -18.17
C ALA A 3 -34.08 -23.69 -17.08
N ILE A 4 -33.45 -22.52 -17.04
CA ILE A 4 -32.29 -22.15 -16.22
C ILE A 4 -32.74 -21.94 -14.76
N PRO A 5 -32.03 -22.47 -13.74
CA PRO A 5 -32.30 -22.12 -12.35
C PRO A 5 -31.72 -20.74 -12.02
N SER A 6 -32.54 -19.90 -11.39
CA SER A 6 -32.21 -18.56 -10.88
C SER A 6 -31.15 -18.63 -9.77
N LEU A 7 -30.04 -17.91 -9.96
CA LEU A 7 -29.06 -17.63 -8.91
C LEU A 7 -29.56 -16.45 -8.07
N THR A 8 -30.14 -16.76 -6.91
CA THR A 8 -30.29 -15.80 -5.81
C THR A 8 -28.98 -15.79 -5.03
N THR A 9 -28.23 -14.68 -5.08
CA THR A 9 -27.06 -14.49 -4.21
C THR A 9 -27.54 -14.01 -2.84
N ASP A 10 -27.48 -14.90 -1.86
CA ASP A 10 -27.65 -14.59 -0.45
C ASP A 10 -26.34 -14.00 0.11
N PRO A 11 -26.33 -12.76 0.67
CA PRO A 11 -25.11 -12.08 1.09
C PRO A 11 -24.69 -12.37 2.54
N GLN A 12 -25.26 -13.37 3.22
CA GLN A 12 -25.07 -13.53 4.67
C GLN A 12 -24.80 -14.99 5.12
N ASN A 13 -23.74 -15.66 4.64
CA ASN A 13 -23.16 -16.76 5.43
C ASN A 13 -21.73 -17.15 5.01
N SER A 14 -20.73 -16.72 5.77
CA SER A 14 -19.49 -17.49 5.95
C SER A 14 -18.79 -17.03 7.23
N GLU A 15 -19.19 -17.64 8.35
CA GLU A 15 -18.36 -17.70 9.55
C GLU A 15 -17.00 -18.30 9.18
N CYS A 16 -15.97 -17.47 9.11
CA CYS A 16 -14.58 -17.92 9.02
C CYS A 16 -14.14 -18.45 10.39
N LEU A 17 -14.51 -19.69 10.71
CA LEU A 17 -13.89 -20.44 11.79
C LEU A 17 -12.97 -21.51 11.19
N PHE A 18 -11.70 -21.17 10.96
CA PHE A 18 -10.68 -22.15 10.58
C PHE A 18 -9.52 -22.12 11.57
N LYS A 19 -9.39 -23.23 12.29
CA LYS A 19 -8.22 -23.56 13.11
C LYS A 19 -7.11 -24.05 12.17
N THR A 20 -5.92 -23.47 12.23
CA THR A 20 -4.75 -24.00 11.53
C THR A 20 -3.57 -24.19 12.49
N PRO A 21 -2.94 -25.38 12.49
CA PRO A 21 -1.63 -25.56 13.11
C PRO A 21 -0.53 -25.20 12.09
N ILE A 22 0.45 -24.45 12.59
CA ILE A 22 1.80 -24.21 12.02
C ILE A 22 1.89 -23.35 10.74
N GLY A 23 2.31 -22.09 10.91
CA GLY A 23 3.47 -21.56 10.20
C GLY A 23 3.33 -20.99 8.78
N GLU A 24 2.13 -20.71 8.27
CA GLU A 24 1.95 -20.03 6.98
C GLU A 24 1.24 -18.69 7.18
N LYS A 25 1.89 -17.58 6.78
CA LYS A 25 1.27 -16.24 6.82
C LYS A 25 0.09 -16.22 5.84
N MET A 26 -1.11 -16.47 6.35
CA MET A 26 -2.36 -16.34 5.61
C MET A 26 -2.52 -14.91 5.07
N SER A 27 -2.41 -14.75 3.75
CA SER A 27 -2.95 -13.60 3.05
C SER A 27 -4.45 -13.82 2.84
N CYS A 28 -5.27 -13.23 3.71
CA CYS A 28 -6.70 -13.11 3.41
C CYS A 28 -6.85 -12.13 2.23
N MET A 29 -7.20 -12.66 1.06
CA MET A 29 -7.47 -11.85 -0.12
C MET A 29 -8.84 -11.20 0.03
N THR A 30 -8.89 -9.88 -0.07
CA THR A 30 -10.15 -9.12 -0.12
C THR A 30 -10.26 -8.44 -1.47
N THR A 31 -11.43 -8.53 -2.10
CA THR A 31 -11.72 -7.87 -3.38
C THR A 31 -12.44 -6.55 -3.13
N LEU A 32 -11.96 -5.48 -3.77
CA LEU A 32 -12.56 -4.15 -3.70
C LEU A 32 -13.15 -3.78 -5.07
N HIS A 33 -14.44 -3.45 -5.11
CA HIS A 33 -15.12 -2.94 -6.30
C HIS A 33 -15.16 -1.40 -6.23
N ILE A 34 -14.63 -0.74 -7.26
CA ILE A 34 -14.58 0.73 -7.37
C ILE A 34 -15.18 1.14 -8.71
N GLU A 35 -16.11 2.09 -8.68
CA GLU A 35 -16.70 2.67 -9.87
C GLU A 35 -16.00 3.99 -10.23
N PHE A 36 -15.69 4.17 -11.51
CA PHE A 36 -15.09 5.39 -12.05
C PHE A 36 -15.94 5.91 -13.21
N PRO A 37 -16.00 7.24 -13.41
CA PRO A 37 -16.51 7.81 -14.64
C PRO A 37 -15.75 7.26 -15.86
N ARG A 38 -16.45 7.06 -16.97
CA ARG A 38 -15.88 6.39 -18.16
C ARG A 38 -14.67 7.14 -18.70
N GLU A 39 -14.73 8.47 -18.70
CA GLU A 39 -13.66 9.36 -19.12
C GLU A 39 -12.39 9.18 -18.28
N PHE A 40 -12.53 8.93 -16.98
CA PHE A 40 -11.40 8.66 -16.09
C PHE A 40 -10.83 7.26 -16.31
N ALA A 41 -11.70 6.25 -16.42
CA ALA A 41 -11.28 4.89 -16.72
C ALA A 41 -10.51 4.79 -18.05
N ALA A 42 -10.86 5.61 -19.04
CA ALA A 42 -10.17 5.68 -20.32
C ALA A 42 -8.71 6.17 -20.19
N LEU A 43 -8.39 7.03 -19.21
CA LEU A 43 -7.02 7.49 -18.95
C LEU A 43 -6.11 6.39 -18.40
N LEU A 44 -6.68 5.37 -17.75
CA LEU A 44 -5.95 4.24 -17.19
C LEU A 44 -5.62 3.16 -18.23
N GLY A 45 -6.19 3.24 -19.42
CA GLY A 45 -5.98 2.29 -20.52
C GLY A 45 -6.81 1.01 -20.38
N SER A 46 -6.21 -0.13 -20.71
CA SER A 46 -6.90 -1.44 -20.66
C SER A 46 -7.24 -1.86 -19.22
N HIS A 47 -8.26 -2.70 -19.03
CA HIS A 47 -8.68 -3.14 -17.69
C HIS A 47 -7.54 -3.75 -16.84
N PRO A 48 -6.68 -4.66 -17.35
CA PRO A 48 -5.56 -5.18 -16.56
C PRO A 48 -4.54 -4.10 -16.18
N GLN A 49 -4.28 -3.15 -17.09
CA GLN A 49 -3.36 -2.05 -16.85
C GLN A 49 -3.93 -1.08 -15.80
N ALA A 50 -5.22 -0.78 -15.87
CA ALA A 50 -5.91 0.07 -14.92
C ALA A 50 -5.85 -0.49 -13.49
N VAL A 51 -6.02 -1.80 -13.34
CA VAL A 51 -5.89 -2.47 -12.03
C VAL A 51 -4.47 -2.33 -11.48
N GLN A 52 -3.44 -2.51 -12.31
CA GLN A 52 -2.06 -2.36 -11.85
C GLN A 52 -1.74 -0.91 -11.46
N ILE A 53 -2.19 0.05 -12.26
CA ILE A 53 -2.04 1.48 -11.96
C ILE A 53 -2.74 1.82 -10.64
N ALA A 54 -4.02 1.45 -10.50
CA ALA A 54 -4.78 1.72 -9.29
C ALA A 54 -4.13 1.10 -8.05
N ARG A 55 -3.67 -0.15 -8.14
CA ARG A 55 -2.95 -0.83 -7.07
C ARG A 55 -1.68 -0.08 -6.68
N GLU A 56 -0.89 0.36 -7.66
CA GLU A 56 0.32 1.14 -7.43
C GLU A 56 0.02 2.46 -6.73
N PHE A 57 -0.95 3.23 -7.22
CA PHE A 57 -1.34 4.50 -6.63
C PHE A 57 -1.88 4.36 -5.20
N ILE A 58 -2.70 3.34 -4.92
CA ILE A 58 -3.22 3.07 -3.57
C ILE A 58 -2.06 2.78 -2.60
N ILE A 59 -1.13 1.91 -2.98
CA ILE A 59 0.01 1.55 -2.12
C ILE A 59 0.92 2.76 -1.87
N LEU A 60 1.19 3.55 -2.91
CA LEU A 60 2.00 4.76 -2.77
C LEU A 60 1.30 5.82 -1.90
N GLY A 61 -0.02 5.99 -2.03
CA GLY A 61 -0.80 6.87 -1.16
C GLY A 61 -0.71 6.46 0.31
N LEU A 62 -0.91 5.17 0.60
CA LEU A 62 -0.78 4.64 1.97
C LEU A 62 0.63 4.82 2.54
N TYR A 63 1.66 4.69 1.71
CA TYR A 63 3.04 4.96 2.11
C TYR A 63 3.24 6.46 2.40
N GLN A 64 2.74 7.35 1.54
CA GLN A 64 2.84 8.80 1.73
C GLN A 64 2.08 9.29 2.98
N GLU A 65 0.99 8.62 3.35
CA GLU A 65 0.24 8.87 4.59
C GLU A 65 0.88 8.21 5.83
N ASN A 66 2.05 7.58 5.71
CA ASN A 66 2.73 6.82 6.77
C ASN A 66 1.89 5.66 7.36
N ARG A 67 0.88 5.18 6.63
CA ARG A 67 0.02 4.06 7.06
C ARG A 67 0.67 2.70 6.85
N ILE A 68 1.62 2.63 5.91
CA ILE A 68 2.46 1.45 5.68
C ILE A 68 3.92 1.87 5.56
N SER A 69 4.83 0.99 6.00
CA SER A 69 6.27 1.21 5.84
C SER A 69 6.70 1.03 4.38
N GLY A 70 7.84 1.63 4.00
CA GLY A 70 8.42 1.41 2.67
C GLY A 70 8.76 -0.06 2.37
N GLY A 71 9.10 -0.85 3.39
CA GLY A 71 9.28 -2.30 3.25
C GLY A 71 7.98 -3.03 2.91
N LYS A 72 6.87 -2.67 3.57
CA LYS A 72 5.55 -3.25 3.28
C LYS A 72 5.03 -2.82 1.92
N ALA A 73 5.25 -1.57 1.54
CA ALA A 73 4.91 -1.06 0.21
C ALA A 73 5.66 -1.82 -0.90
N ALA A 74 6.96 -2.05 -0.72
CA ALA A 74 7.78 -2.85 -1.65
C ALA A 74 7.24 -4.29 -1.78
N GLU A 75 6.93 -4.94 -0.65
CA GLU A 75 6.35 -6.29 -0.63
C GLU A 75 5.02 -6.35 -1.41
N LEU A 76 4.11 -5.42 -1.17
CA LEU A 76 2.79 -5.37 -1.82
C LEU A 76 2.88 -5.09 -3.34
N LEU A 77 3.91 -4.37 -3.77
CA LEU A 77 4.19 -4.13 -5.20
C LEU A 77 4.97 -5.26 -5.86
N GLY A 78 5.46 -6.25 -5.10
CA GLY A 78 6.34 -7.30 -5.62
C GLY A 78 7.73 -6.76 -6.01
N LEU A 79 8.18 -5.69 -5.36
CA LEU A 79 9.46 -5.04 -5.62
C LEU A 79 10.47 -5.38 -4.52
N THR A 80 11.74 -5.39 -4.89
CA THR A 80 12.82 -5.32 -3.89
C THR A 80 12.83 -3.95 -3.22
N ARG A 81 13.42 -3.84 -2.03
CA ARG A 81 13.58 -2.54 -1.34
C ARG A 81 14.27 -1.51 -2.25
N ARG A 82 15.32 -1.91 -2.99
CA ARG A 82 16.00 -1.04 -3.97
C ARG A 82 15.07 -0.67 -5.12
N GLY A 83 14.29 -1.64 -5.64
CA GLY A 83 13.30 -1.38 -6.69
C GLY A 83 12.24 -0.37 -6.27
N PHE A 84 11.81 -0.41 -5.01
CA PHE A 84 10.88 0.58 -4.45
C PHE A 84 11.50 1.97 -4.36
N VAL A 85 12.75 2.10 -3.88
CA VAL A 85 13.47 3.39 -3.88
C VAL A 85 13.58 3.96 -5.29
N SER A 86 13.92 3.13 -6.28
CA SER A 86 13.98 3.54 -7.68
C SER A 86 12.62 3.97 -8.24
N LEU A 87 11.53 3.29 -7.83
CA LEU A 87 10.16 3.68 -8.19
C LEU A 87 9.81 5.07 -7.65
N LEU A 88 10.11 5.33 -6.38
CA LEU A 88 9.86 6.63 -5.77
C LEU A 88 10.66 7.74 -6.45
N ALA A 89 11.95 7.51 -6.73
CA ALA A 89 12.80 8.46 -7.45
C ALA A 89 12.23 8.80 -8.83
N ARG A 90 11.76 7.80 -9.58
CA ARG A 90 11.11 8.01 -10.90
C ARG A 90 9.82 8.82 -10.82
N LYS A 91 9.13 8.78 -9.68
CA LYS A 91 7.89 9.51 -9.43
C LYS A 91 8.09 10.84 -8.71
N GLY A 92 9.34 11.21 -8.40
CA GLY A 92 9.64 12.43 -7.64
C GLY A 92 9.11 12.39 -6.20
N ILE A 93 9.01 11.21 -5.60
CA ILE A 93 8.58 11.03 -4.22
C ILE A 93 9.83 10.83 -3.36
N ASP A 94 9.99 11.63 -2.31
CA ASP A 94 11.11 11.49 -1.39
C ASP A 94 10.96 10.21 -0.55
N TYR A 95 12.01 9.37 -0.56
CA TYR A 95 12.04 8.13 0.23
C TYR A 95 12.29 8.39 1.72
N PHE A 96 13.08 9.42 2.03
CA PHE A 96 13.29 9.92 3.38
C PHE A 96 12.56 11.25 3.51
N ARG A 97 11.40 11.23 4.15
CA ARG A 97 10.76 12.47 4.59
C ARG A 97 11.38 12.81 5.94
N LEU A 98 12.53 13.48 5.96
CA LEU A 98 12.89 14.24 7.16
C LEU A 98 11.88 15.36 7.25
N ALA A 99 11.06 15.35 8.29
CA ALA A 99 10.21 16.49 8.55
C ALA A 99 11.17 17.68 8.87
N PRO A 100 10.98 18.88 8.30
CA PRO A 100 11.89 20.01 8.54
C PRO A 100 12.10 20.33 10.03
N ASP A 101 11.15 19.95 10.87
CA ASP A 101 11.09 20.08 12.33
C ASP A 101 11.88 19.01 13.10
N GLU A 102 12.33 17.91 12.49
CA GLU A 102 13.22 16.92 13.15
C GLU A 102 14.68 17.38 13.23
N TRP A 103 15.08 18.40 12.46
CA TRP A 103 16.44 18.94 12.51
C TRP A 103 16.73 19.74 13.79
N ASP A 104 15.73 20.42 14.35
CA ASP A 104 15.95 21.31 15.50
C ASP A 104 16.18 20.53 16.80
N GLU A 105 15.54 19.36 16.96
CA GLU A 105 15.78 18.47 18.10
C GLU A 105 17.17 17.81 18.04
N GLU A 106 17.63 17.38 16.85
CA GLU A 106 18.96 16.80 16.70
C GLU A 106 20.09 17.83 16.87
N VAL A 107 19.91 19.08 16.39
CA VAL A 107 20.87 20.17 16.61
C VAL A 107 20.96 20.55 18.10
N ALA A 108 19.87 20.45 18.86
CA ALA A 108 19.87 20.68 20.30
C ALA A 108 20.68 19.62 21.06
N ILE A 109 20.58 18.35 20.66
CA ILE A 109 21.33 17.23 21.26
C ILE A 109 22.84 17.39 21.05
N VAL A 110 23.27 17.80 19.85
CA VAL A 110 24.70 18.05 19.56
C VAL A 110 25.25 19.24 20.35
N LYS A 111 24.45 20.29 20.54
CA LYS A 111 24.85 21.47 21.34
C LYS A 111 25.01 21.17 22.83
N ASP A 112 24.23 20.24 23.38
CA ASP A 112 24.30 19.88 24.81
C ASP A 112 25.52 18.99 25.14
N TRP A 113 25.99 18.20 24.17
CA TRP A 113 27.20 17.38 24.30
C TRP A 113 28.49 18.21 24.46
N ASN A 114 28.56 19.37 23.78
CA ASN A 114 29.72 20.25 23.83
C ASN A 114 29.78 21.09 25.12
N ARG A 115 28.68 21.17 25.87
CA ARG A 115 28.60 21.91 27.15
C ARG A 115 28.98 21.06 28.36
N LYS A 116 28.75 19.74 28.28
CA LYS A 116 29.04 18.79 29.38
C LYS A 116 30.46 18.20 29.31
N SER A 117 31.22 18.54 28.27
CA SER A 117 32.59 18.08 28.04
C SER A 117 33.65 19.19 28.21
N ALA A 118 33.23 20.37 28.68
CA ALA A 118 34.08 21.52 29.03
C ALA A 118 33.93 21.80 30.54
#